data_AF-A0A8B8BTA6-F1
#
_entry.id   AF-A0A8B8BTA6-F1
#
_cell.length_a   1.000
_cell.length_b   1.000
_cell.length_c   1.000
_cell.angle_alpha   90.00
_cell.angle_beta   90.00
_cell.angle_gamma   90.00
#
_symmetry.space_group_name_H-M   'P 1'
#
loop_
_entity.id
_entity.type
_entity.pdbx_description
1 polymer ?
#
loop_
_entity_poly.entity_id
_entity_poly.type
_entity_poly.pdbx_seq_one_letter_code
_entity_poly.pdbx_strand_id
1 'polypeptide(L)'
;MRTELCVFLLLVTWVSGFVNLAHDTAKALQGTANMSEPPQKPAWSAGNAVDGNTDQELLTSCVIMDYTNNYKTVWWKVRLQNRFNVAYLEVYFRGSTMTLQKFSTQTL
;
A
#
# COMPACT_ATOMS: atom_id res chain seq x y z
N MET A 1 -15.00 -34.49 22.27
CA MET A 1 -13.57 -34.23 21.93
C MET A 1 -13.35 -33.75 20.49
N ARG A 2 -14.22 -34.09 19.51
CA ARG A 2 -14.07 -33.70 18.09
C ARG A 2 -14.56 -32.28 17.76
N THR A 3 -15.55 -31.76 18.48
CA THR A 3 -16.13 -30.42 18.28
C THR A 3 -15.22 -29.29 18.75
N GLU A 4 -14.58 -29.45 19.91
CA GLU A 4 -13.60 -28.50 20.46
C GLU A 4 -12.42 -28.26 19.50
N LEU A 5 -11.87 -29.34 18.91
CA LEU A 5 -10.75 -29.28 17.96
C LEU A 5 -11.09 -28.51 16.68
N CYS A 6 -12.34 -28.58 16.19
CA CYS A 6 -12.78 -27.82 15.02
C CYS A 6 -12.92 -26.32 15.31
N VAL A 7 -13.37 -25.94 16.52
CA VAL A 7 -13.45 -24.53 16.92
C VAL A 7 -12.05 -23.93 17.05
N PHE A 8 -11.09 -24.66 17.63
CA PHE A 8 -9.69 -24.22 17.67
C PHE A 8 -9.06 -24.08 16.28
N LEU A 9 -9.31 -25.01 15.36
CA LEU A 9 -8.79 -24.91 13.98
C LEU A 9 -9.40 -23.75 13.19
N LEU A 10 -10.68 -23.40 13.42
CA LEU A 10 -11.31 -22.22 12.83
C LEU A 10 -10.83 -20.89 13.45
N LEU A 11 -10.41 -20.91 14.72
CA LEU A 11 -9.82 -19.74 15.39
C LEU A 11 -8.37 -19.49 14.96
N VAL A 12 -7.60 -20.54 14.64
CA VAL A 12 -6.18 -20.41 14.27
C VAL A 12 -6.00 -19.82 12.87
N THR A 13 -6.92 -20.03 11.93
CA THR A 13 -6.83 -19.42 10.58
C THR A 13 -7.08 -17.91 10.58
N TRP A 14 -7.60 -17.35 11.67
CA TRP A 14 -7.86 -15.91 11.80
C TRP A 14 -6.63 -15.07 12.21
N VAL A 15 -5.53 -15.68 12.63
CA VAL A 15 -4.42 -14.96 13.30
C VAL A 15 -3.21 -14.72 12.39
N SER A 16 -3.19 -15.26 11.16
CA SER A 16 -1.97 -15.28 10.33
C SER A 16 -2.13 -14.72 8.92
N GLY A 17 -2.92 -13.66 8.77
CA GLY A 17 -2.99 -12.89 7.52
C GLY A 17 -1.96 -11.77 7.49
N PHE A 18 -1.28 -11.56 6.35
CA PHE A 18 -0.57 -10.31 6.11
C PHE A 18 -1.56 -9.15 6.18
N VAL A 19 -1.19 -8.09 6.91
CA VAL A 19 -2.00 -6.87 7.03
C VAL A 19 -1.48 -5.82 6.06
N ASN A 20 -2.41 -5.11 5.42
CA ASN A 20 -2.04 -3.94 4.64
C ASN A 20 -1.76 -2.78 5.59
N LEU A 21 -0.47 -2.54 5.87
CA LEU A 21 -0.03 -1.47 6.77
C LEU A 21 -0.32 -0.07 6.24
N ALA A 22 -0.46 0.07 4.92
CA ALA A 22 -0.78 1.34 4.27
C ALA A 22 -2.28 1.67 4.32
N HIS A 23 -3.15 0.65 4.27
CA HIS A 23 -4.60 0.82 4.31
C HIS A 23 -5.32 -0.46 4.80
N ASP A 24 -5.76 -0.45 6.06
CA ASP A 24 -6.64 -1.47 6.65
C ASP A 24 -7.58 -0.79 7.67
N THR A 25 -8.76 -0.41 7.21
CA THR A 25 -9.76 0.30 8.02
C THR A 25 -10.35 -0.57 9.14
N ALA A 26 -10.44 -1.89 8.94
CA ALA A 26 -10.92 -2.81 9.95
C ALA A 26 -9.98 -2.88 11.16
N LYS A 27 -8.68 -2.66 10.94
CA LYS A 27 -7.65 -2.60 11.99
C LYS A 27 -7.20 -1.19 12.33
N ALA A 28 -7.91 -0.17 11.84
CA ALA A 28 -7.60 1.25 12.02
C ALA A 28 -6.17 1.63 11.58
N LEU A 29 -5.61 0.94 10.58
CA LEU A 29 -4.30 1.24 9.99
C LEU A 29 -4.49 2.12 8.76
N GLN A 30 -3.88 3.31 8.78
CA GLN A 30 -3.90 4.22 7.64
C GLN A 30 -2.55 4.93 7.52
N GLY A 31 -1.85 4.66 6.42
CA GLY A 31 -0.64 5.38 6.05
C GLY A 31 -0.97 6.80 5.60
N THR A 32 0.00 7.69 5.77
CA THR A 32 -0.01 9.02 5.12
C THR A 32 1.05 9.05 4.05
N ALA A 33 0.75 9.65 2.91
CA ALA A 33 1.64 9.68 1.76
C ALA A 33 2.00 11.13 1.39
N ASN A 34 3.27 11.35 1.08
CA ASN A 34 3.79 12.59 0.49
C ASN A 34 4.57 12.28 -0.78
N MET A 35 4.76 13.30 -1.61
CA MET A 35 5.56 13.22 -2.83
C MET A 35 6.54 14.39 -2.92
N SER A 36 7.47 14.32 -3.87
CA SER A 36 8.55 15.29 -4.01
C SER A 36 8.09 16.73 -4.26
N GLU A 37 6.99 16.92 -4.99
CA GLU A 37 6.43 18.25 -5.31
C GLU A 37 4.91 18.20 -5.21
N PRO A 38 4.21 19.33 -5.02
CA PRO A 38 2.75 19.36 -5.04
C PRO A 38 2.18 18.82 -6.36
N PRO A 39 1.05 18.07 -6.32
CA PRO A 39 0.44 17.54 -7.53
C PRO A 39 -0.15 18.69 -8.37
N GLN A 40 0.03 18.63 -9.69
CA GLN A 40 -0.47 19.66 -10.63
C GLN A 40 -2.00 19.67 -10.67
N LYS A 41 -2.63 18.52 -10.40
CA LYS A 41 -4.08 18.36 -10.24
C LYS A 41 -4.38 17.77 -8.87
N PRO A 42 -5.39 18.26 -8.14
CA PRO A 42 -5.75 17.70 -6.83
C PRO A 42 -6.00 16.18 -6.86
N ALA A 43 -6.54 15.67 -7.97
CA ALA A 43 -6.82 14.25 -8.16
C ALA A 43 -5.57 13.36 -8.32
N TRP A 44 -4.37 13.93 -8.43
CA TRP A 44 -3.10 13.21 -8.55
C TRP A 44 -2.35 13.12 -7.22
N SER A 45 -3.07 13.30 -6.11
CA SER A 45 -2.52 13.36 -4.76
C SER A 45 -1.71 12.13 -4.38
N ALA A 46 -0.72 12.31 -3.50
CA ALA A 46 0.08 11.23 -2.93
C ALA A 46 -0.79 10.25 -2.14
N GLY A 47 -1.90 10.73 -1.56
CA GLY A 47 -2.85 9.93 -0.80
C GLY A 47 -3.42 8.75 -1.57
N ASN A 48 -3.49 8.85 -2.90
CA ASN A 48 -3.97 7.79 -3.78
C ASN A 48 -3.12 6.50 -3.67
N ALA A 49 -1.85 6.57 -3.25
CA ALA A 49 -1.03 5.36 -3.03
C ALA A 49 -1.42 4.56 -1.77
N VAL A 50 -2.27 5.11 -0.90
CA VAL A 50 -2.61 4.53 0.41
C VAL A 50 -4.11 4.61 0.71
N ASP A 51 -4.95 4.81 -0.29
CA ASP A 51 -6.41 4.93 -0.13
C ASP A 51 -7.15 3.59 -0.28
N GLY A 52 -6.41 2.51 -0.58
CA GLY A 52 -6.96 1.17 -0.80
C GLY A 52 -7.50 0.92 -2.20
N ASN A 53 -7.51 1.93 -3.08
CA ASN A 53 -7.92 1.78 -4.47
C ASN A 53 -6.75 1.29 -5.32
N THR A 54 -6.91 0.11 -5.93
CA THR A 54 -5.89 -0.52 -6.77
C THR A 54 -6.20 -0.39 -8.27
N ASP A 55 -7.17 0.44 -8.66
CA ASP A 55 -7.50 0.75 -10.05
C ASP A 55 -6.28 1.36 -10.77
N GLN A 56 -5.84 0.70 -11.84
CA GLN A 56 -4.66 1.06 -12.63
C GLN A 56 -5.00 1.86 -13.91
N GLU A 57 -6.28 1.97 -14.26
CA GLU A 57 -6.74 2.57 -15.51
C GLU A 57 -7.11 4.05 -15.31
N LEU A 58 -7.76 4.37 -14.19
CA LEU A 58 -8.19 5.73 -13.88
C LEU A 58 -7.00 6.61 -13.48
N LEU A 59 -6.82 7.72 -14.20
CA LEU A 59 -5.81 8.73 -13.86
C LEU A 59 -5.99 9.33 -12.45
N THR A 60 -7.21 9.30 -11.92
CA THR A 60 -7.57 9.89 -10.63
C THR A 60 -7.32 8.97 -9.44
N SER A 61 -7.03 7.68 -9.66
CA SER A 61 -6.64 6.72 -8.61
C SER A 61 -5.12 6.61 -8.45
N CYS A 62 -4.33 7.30 -9.28
CA CYS A 62 -2.89 7.18 -9.29
C CYS A 62 -2.21 8.39 -8.63
N VAL A 63 -1.04 8.16 -8.05
CA VAL A 63 -0.09 9.23 -7.73
C VAL A 63 0.63 9.61 -9.03
N ILE A 64 0.50 10.86 -9.47
CA ILE A 64 1.05 11.30 -10.75
C ILE A 64 1.90 12.55 -10.54
N MET A 65 3.10 12.50 -11.13
CA MET A 65 3.98 13.63 -11.29
C MET A 65 4.14 13.94 -12.78
N ASP A 66 3.84 15.18 -13.16
CA ASP A 66 3.96 15.61 -14.56
C ASP A 66 5.43 15.64 -14.99
N TYR A 67 5.84 14.63 -15.78
CA TYR A 67 7.21 14.46 -16.27
C TYR A 67 7.69 15.61 -17.17
N THR A 68 6.79 16.43 -17.71
CA THR A 68 7.18 17.57 -18.57
C THR A 68 7.92 18.68 -17.81
N ASN A 69 7.81 18.71 -16.48
CA ASN A 69 8.47 19.69 -15.62
C ASN A 69 9.95 19.39 -15.32
N ASN A 70 10.55 18.35 -15.93
CA ASN A 70 11.98 18.01 -15.84
C ASN A 70 12.52 17.95 -14.38
N TYR A 71 11.81 17.22 -13.51
CA TYR A 71 12.24 17.03 -12.13
C TYR A 71 13.58 16.25 -12.05
N LYS A 72 14.52 16.75 -11.25
CA LYS A 72 15.82 16.10 -11.04
C LYS A 72 15.72 14.78 -10.27
N THR A 73 14.79 14.71 -9.33
CA THR A 73 14.51 13.52 -8.51
C THR A 73 13.01 13.47 -8.21
N VAL A 74 12.39 12.32 -8.43
CA VAL A 74 10.97 12.09 -8.13
C VAL A 74 10.88 10.99 -7.08
N TRP A 75 10.11 11.25 -6.03
CA TRP A 75 9.86 10.27 -4.98
C TRP A 75 8.45 10.42 -4.43
N TRP A 76 7.93 9.32 -3.91
CA TRP A 76 6.81 9.30 -2.98
C TRP A 76 7.25 8.59 -1.71
N LYS A 77 6.64 8.95 -0.59
CA LYS A 77 6.98 8.43 0.73
C LYS A 77 5.70 8.14 1.48
N VAL A 78 5.56 6.91 1.94
CA VAL A 78 4.51 6.51 2.87
C VAL A 78 5.06 6.45 4.29
N ARG A 79 4.36 7.14 5.18
CA ARG A 79 4.58 7.12 6.61
C ARG A 79 3.50 6.26 7.25
N LEU A 80 3.92 5.14 7.81
CA LEU A 80 3.08 4.31 8.65
C LEU A 80 2.90 4.99 10.03
N GLN A 81 1.77 4.74 10.68
CA GLN A 81 1.46 5.34 11.99
C GLN A 81 2.43 4.89 13.09
N ASN A 82 2.92 3.66 12.99
CA ASN A 82 3.85 3.05 13.93
C ASN A 82 5.03 2.40 13.17
N ARG A 83 6.02 1.93 13.92
CA ARG A 83 7.09 1.09 13.35
C ARG A 83 6.56 -0.33 13.18
N PHE A 84 6.78 -0.91 12.01
CA PHE A 84 6.37 -2.26 11.67
C PHE A 84 7.51 -3.02 11.02
N ASN A 85 7.56 -4.33 11.24
CA ASN A 85 8.34 -5.23 10.41
C ASN A 85 7.55 -5.46 9.12
N VAL A 86 8.06 -4.90 8.02
CA VAL A 86 7.41 -5.03 6.71
C VAL A 86 7.80 -6.38 6.12
N ALA A 87 6.82 -7.20 5.75
CA ALA A 87 7.09 -8.49 5.11
C ALA A 87 7.36 -8.32 3.60
N TYR A 88 6.56 -7.48 2.95
CA TYR A 88 6.70 -7.12 1.55
C TYR A 88 6.08 -5.76 1.28
N LEU A 89 6.46 -5.16 0.15
CA LEU A 89 5.79 -4.01 -0.44
C LEU A 89 5.05 -4.46 -1.70
N GLU A 90 3.86 -3.92 -1.93
CA GLU A 90 3.09 -4.10 -3.15
C GLU A 90 2.80 -2.73 -3.75
N VAL A 91 3.11 -2.54 -5.04
CA VAL A 91 2.97 -1.26 -5.75
C VAL A 91 2.24 -1.52 -7.06
N TYR A 92 1.15 -0.80 -7.28
CA TYR A 92 0.33 -0.89 -8.49
C TYR A 92 0.68 0.29 -9.40
N PHE A 93 1.09 0.00 -10.63
CA PHE A 93 1.46 1.02 -11.62
C PHE A 93 0.32 1.23 -12.61
N ARG A 94 0.16 2.48 -13.05
CA ARG A 94 -0.81 2.87 -14.07
C ARG A 94 -0.58 2.10 -15.37
N GLY A 95 -1.65 1.52 -15.92
CA GLY A 95 -1.68 0.94 -17.26
C GLY A 95 -0.72 -0.23 -17.50
N SER A 96 -0.42 -1.05 -16.49
CA SER A 96 0.55 -2.13 -16.69
C SER A 96 0.10 -3.51 -16.20
N THR A 97 0.18 -4.46 -17.13
CA THR A 97 0.38 -5.90 -16.98
C THR A 97 1.76 -6.25 -16.35
N MET A 98 2.36 -5.35 -15.56
CA MET A 98 3.70 -5.53 -14.99
C MET A 98 3.65 -5.93 -13.51
N THR A 99 4.51 -6.90 -13.23
CA THR A 99 4.50 -7.82 -12.09
C THR A 99 4.69 -7.13 -10.74
N LEU A 100 3.85 -7.54 -9.80
CA LEU A 100 4.02 -7.49 -8.34
C LEU A 100 5.50 -7.50 -7.91
N GLN A 101 6.06 -6.33 -7.58
CA GLN A 101 7.42 -6.23 -7.04
C GLN A 101 7.40 -6.44 -5.53
N LYS A 102 7.53 -7.71 -5.11
CA LYS A 102 7.78 -8.07 -3.71
C LYS A 102 9.21 -7.68 -3.32
N PHE A 103 9.36 -6.54 -2.67
CA PHE A 103 10.60 -6.19 -1.98
C PHE A 103 10.61 -6.88 -0.62
N SER A 104 11.41 -7.95 -0.48
CA SER A 104 11.68 -8.58 0.82
C SER A 104 12.67 -7.71 1.58
N THR A 105 12.23 -7.02 2.63
CA THR A 105 13.17 -6.34 3.53
C THR A 105 13.83 -7.39 4.42
N GLN A 106 15.13 -7.61 4.26
CA GLN A 106 15.92 -8.37 5.24
C GLN A 106 15.94 -7.57 6.53
N THR A 107 15.39 -8.15 7.59
CA THR A 107 15.53 -7.61 8.95
C THR A 107 17.00 -7.80 9.36
N LEU A 108 17.67 -6.71 9.74
CA LEU A 108 19.00 -6.76 10.37
C LEU A 108 18.91 -7.37 11.77
#